data_AF-A0A2E6G333-F1
#
_entry.id   AF-A0A2E6G333-F1
#
_cell.length_a   1.000
_cell.length_b   1.000
_cell.length_c   1.000
_cell.angle_alpha   90.00
_cell.angle_beta   90.00
_cell.angle_gamma   90.00
#
_symmetry.space_group_name_H-M   'P 1'
#
loop_
_entity.id
_entity.type
_entity.pdbx_description
1 polymer ?
#
loop_
_entity_poly.entity_id
_entity_poly.type
_entity_poly.pdbx_seq_one_letter_code
_entity_poly.pdbx_strand_id
1 'polypeptide(L)'
;VLSEVCVGLISLLDGISTNLEAVHDKLDSEGLKTLKEVRMALGPEGDGIVKEVRIEKLVNSVNDADLTLLERRLFEAVITALILNRAAVNLQNGEVSGRNQAISSLESVISSESVSMRTIRFASDLVFEHSVGIESLEAWYRENDSKSPECQIVKAALLEKSGDLIGSAWAYKDAASKLMEIDIERSAIFLRWSLISFAHGGGWKEAVSLIDAYPTLSASVTNRFKMYLNVCKDCTEKNQLGATSRVIDHVSNEERVRDDEEDGPSIVESLESIKMYPVEHGLPIDPFQGRVMAAIMKMSHSSQSRRSDLERRFDSEMRSKEKNTFSIVTVIEQVAEMSPIRALRMFERALKSGEFEGREKKILQNTQRNLFTRQSGKISVRERKTLGSLGLKPLVLVDTNILIDALKDDLLRELSPDSLGSFAWTMQRAFHWKLRSLAKEDRVLLSIPRAAMGEFMNRVKSPDIVLDLFENVYIERSSWDETVSEKFLQERVSSIISIFNNWDGDDLESASNEIDLEVFLTNHRDIFRVVDQHKREHKEDIPARTEIGGESIYPEKGDCDIMTSAAIIADSFSIGVGSVAVATRDSDFKLVSRALEEEFGFGVIGDLQQLNKLAYLDS
;
A
#
# COMPACT_ATOMS: atom_id res chain seq x y z
N VAL A 1 8.36 -1.71 -45.32
CA VAL A 1 9.54 -1.12 -44.64
C VAL A 1 9.02 -0.01 -43.75
N LEU A 2 9.38 -0.01 -42.46
CA LEU A 2 8.97 1.07 -41.53
C LEU A 2 9.71 2.36 -41.89
N SER A 3 9.05 3.52 -41.80
CA SER A 3 9.74 4.80 -41.96
C SER A 3 10.65 5.09 -40.76
N GLU A 4 11.65 5.94 -40.94
CA GLU A 4 12.52 6.38 -39.84
C GLU A 4 11.72 7.06 -38.71
N VAL A 5 10.64 7.76 -39.06
CA VAL A 5 9.68 8.32 -38.09
C VAL A 5 9.01 7.22 -37.27
N CYS A 6 8.58 6.13 -37.91
CA CYS A 6 7.98 4.99 -37.20
C CYS A 6 8.99 4.35 -36.24
N VAL A 7 10.24 4.17 -36.67
CA VAL A 7 11.31 3.63 -35.82
C VAL A 7 11.55 4.56 -34.62
N GLY A 8 11.67 5.87 -34.84
CA GLY A 8 11.84 6.84 -33.77
C GLY A 8 10.69 6.87 -32.76
N LEU A 9 9.44 6.77 -33.23
CA LEU A 9 8.26 6.71 -32.34
C LEU A 9 8.18 5.42 -31.53
N ILE A 10 8.53 4.27 -32.14
CA ILE A 10 8.64 2.99 -31.42
C ILE A 10 9.75 3.09 -30.37
N SER A 11 10.92 3.64 -30.74
CA SER A 11 12.01 3.88 -29.80
C SER A 11 11.60 4.80 -28.64
N LEU A 12 10.79 5.84 -28.89
CA LEU A 12 10.25 6.69 -27.82
C LEU A 12 9.33 5.92 -26.86
N LEU A 13 8.46 5.05 -27.37
CA LEU A 13 7.56 4.22 -26.56
C LEU A 13 8.33 3.18 -25.72
N ASP A 14 9.38 2.60 -26.30
CA ASP A 14 10.16 1.53 -25.68
C ASP A 14 11.36 2.06 -24.86
N GLY A 15 11.70 3.35 -25.00
CA GLY A 15 12.82 4.00 -24.32
C GLY A 15 14.20 3.68 -24.93
N ILE A 16 14.25 3.35 -26.22
CA ILE A 16 15.45 2.92 -26.93
C ILE A 16 16.17 4.13 -27.56
N SER A 17 17.49 4.03 -27.71
CA SER A 17 18.33 4.98 -28.45
C SER A 17 18.14 4.87 -29.96
N THR A 18 17.51 5.87 -30.59
CA THR A 18 17.66 6.15 -32.02
C THR A 18 17.61 7.66 -32.30
N ASN A 19 18.09 8.07 -33.48
CA ASN A 19 18.06 9.46 -33.93
C ASN A 19 16.61 9.93 -34.13
N LEU A 20 16.17 10.85 -33.25
CA LEU A 20 14.81 11.42 -33.28
C LEU A 20 14.65 12.56 -34.29
N GLU A 21 15.68 12.91 -35.07
CA GLU A 21 15.61 13.96 -36.10
C GLU A 21 14.43 13.75 -37.05
N ALA A 22 14.18 12.51 -37.49
CA ALA A 22 13.03 12.20 -38.35
C ALA A 22 11.68 12.51 -37.68
N VAL A 23 11.54 12.29 -36.37
CA VAL A 23 10.33 12.62 -35.60
C VAL A 23 10.22 14.13 -35.43
N HIS A 24 11.36 14.79 -35.17
CA HIS A 24 11.45 16.23 -35.00
C HIS A 24 11.02 17.00 -36.25
N ASP A 25 11.43 16.53 -37.44
CA ASP A 25 11.14 17.17 -38.73
C ASP A 25 9.65 17.14 -39.10
N LYS A 26 8.86 16.28 -38.45
CA LYS A 26 7.41 16.18 -38.66
C LYS A 26 6.58 17.12 -37.80
N LEU A 27 7.15 17.63 -36.70
CA LEU A 27 6.43 18.49 -35.76
C LEU A 27 6.75 19.96 -36.02
N ASP A 28 5.78 20.83 -35.76
CA ASP A 28 6.02 22.27 -35.76
C ASP A 28 6.89 22.70 -34.55
N SER A 29 7.29 23.97 -34.51
CA SER A 29 8.17 24.47 -33.45
C SER A 29 7.54 24.35 -32.05
N GLU A 30 6.22 24.49 -31.94
CA GLU A 30 5.50 24.34 -30.68
C GLU A 30 5.39 22.86 -30.27
N GLY A 31 5.13 21.94 -31.21
CA GLY A 31 5.12 20.49 -30.99
C GLY A 31 6.48 19.95 -30.55
N LEU A 32 7.56 20.42 -31.17
CA LEU A 32 8.94 20.12 -30.79
C LEU A 32 9.25 20.55 -29.36
N LYS A 33 8.92 21.81 -29.03
CA LYS A 33 9.12 22.35 -27.68
C LYS A 33 8.33 21.54 -26.65
N THR A 34 7.08 21.23 -26.99
CA THR A 34 6.19 20.45 -26.15
C THR A 34 6.70 19.05 -25.92
N LEU A 35 7.13 18.33 -26.97
CA LEU A 35 7.73 17.01 -26.86
C LEU A 35 8.97 17.02 -25.95
N LYS A 36 9.84 18.03 -26.08
CA LYS A 36 10.98 18.20 -25.17
C LYS A 36 10.55 18.45 -23.72
N GLU A 37 9.58 19.32 -23.48
CA GLU A 37 9.05 19.60 -22.14
C GLU A 37 8.38 18.39 -21.49
N VAL A 38 7.66 17.58 -22.28
CA VAL A 38 7.07 16.31 -21.86
C VAL A 38 8.17 15.34 -21.42
N ARG A 39 9.22 15.19 -22.24
CA ARG A 39 10.36 14.32 -21.94
C ARG A 39 11.14 14.79 -20.72
N MET A 40 11.32 16.10 -20.55
CA MET A 40 11.91 16.67 -19.34
C MET A 40 11.07 16.41 -18.08
N ALA A 41 9.74 16.55 -18.18
CA ALA A 41 8.84 16.30 -17.05
C ALA A 41 8.86 14.82 -16.61
N LEU A 42 9.06 13.91 -17.55
CA LEU A 42 9.21 12.47 -17.29
C LEU A 42 10.67 12.05 -17.00
N GLY A 43 11.61 13.01 -17.05
CA GLY A 43 13.03 12.83 -16.75
C GLY A 43 13.36 13.03 -15.25
N PRO A 44 14.64 12.83 -14.85
CA PRO A 44 15.08 12.70 -13.45
C PRO A 44 14.91 13.94 -12.57
N GLU A 45 14.93 15.14 -13.17
CA GLU A 45 14.65 16.42 -12.50
C GLU A 45 13.20 16.89 -12.74
N GLY A 46 12.43 16.08 -13.46
CA GLY A 46 11.01 16.29 -13.72
C GLY A 46 10.17 15.87 -12.52
N ASP A 47 8.97 16.45 -12.44
CA ASP A 47 7.97 16.12 -11.41
C ASP A 47 7.20 14.82 -11.73
N GLY A 48 7.53 14.14 -12.84
CA GLY A 48 6.81 12.97 -13.35
C GLY A 48 5.43 13.32 -13.92
N ILE A 49 5.07 14.61 -14.02
CA ILE A 49 3.73 15.07 -14.39
C ILE A 49 3.78 15.88 -15.69
N VAL A 50 3.16 15.31 -16.72
CA VAL A 50 2.91 16.06 -17.94
C VAL A 50 1.64 16.90 -17.77
N LYS A 51 1.78 18.23 -17.87
CA LYS A 51 0.63 19.16 -17.83
C LYS A 51 -0.30 18.94 -19.02
N GLU A 52 -1.61 18.98 -18.78
CA GLU A 52 -2.67 18.78 -19.80
C GLU A 52 -2.48 19.67 -21.01
N VAL A 53 -2.23 20.97 -20.75
CA VAL A 53 -2.00 21.99 -21.77
C VAL A 53 -0.83 21.62 -22.70
N ARG A 54 0.17 20.89 -22.19
CA ARG A 54 1.27 20.38 -23.04
C ARG A 54 0.77 19.23 -23.92
N ILE A 55 0.02 18.28 -23.37
CA ILE A 55 -0.54 17.17 -24.16
C ILE A 55 -1.45 17.72 -25.28
N GLU A 56 -2.33 18.68 -24.97
CA GLU A 56 -3.22 19.32 -25.96
C GLU A 56 -2.45 20.02 -27.09
N LYS A 57 -1.35 20.72 -26.76
CA LYS A 57 -0.48 21.33 -27.77
C LYS A 57 0.17 20.29 -28.69
N LEU A 58 0.61 19.17 -28.12
CA LEU A 58 1.17 18.08 -28.91
C LEU A 58 0.11 17.45 -29.82
N VAL A 59 -1.12 17.26 -29.33
CA VAL A 59 -2.26 16.79 -30.13
C VAL A 59 -2.50 17.69 -31.34
N ASN A 60 -2.55 19.01 -31.13
CA ASN A 60 -2.76 19.97 -32.22
C ASN A 60 -1.64 19.91 -33.27
N SER A 61 -0.38 19.86 -32.83
CA SER A 61 0.79 19.74 -33.71
C SER A 61 0.74 18.45 -34.56
N VAL A 62 0.40 17.31 -33.96
CA VAL A 62 0.27 16.02 -34.66
C VAL A 62 -0.92 16.01 -35.62
N ASN A 63 -2.01 16.72 -35.31
CA ASN A 63 -3.15 16.85 -36.21
C ASN A 63 -2.78 17.63 -37.48
N ASP A 64 -2.00 18.70 -37.34
CA ASP A 64 -1.57 19.55 -38.44
C ASP A 64 -0.38 18.99 -39.24
N ALA A 65 0.32 17.97 -38.70
CA ALA A 65 1.46 17.33 -39.33
C ALA A 65 1.08 16.42 -40.52
N ASP A 66 1.93 16.45 -41.56
CA ASP A 66 1.83 15.55 -42.72
C ASP A 66 2.40 14.17 -42.36
N LEU A 67 1.52 13.28 -41.91
CA LEU A 67 1.84 11.95 -41.41
C LEU A 67 1.16 10.87 -42.25
N THR A 68 1.90 9.80 -42.55
CA THR A 68 1.29 8.57 -43.07
C THR A 68 0.34 7.96 -42.03
N LEU A 69 -0.53 7.04 -42.47
CA LEU A 69 -1.47 6.35 -41.57
C LEU A 69 -0.75 5.69 -40.38
N LEU A 70 0.39 5.03 -40.62
CA LEU A 70 1.13 4.33 -39.57
C LEU A 70 1.82 5.31 -38.60
N GLU A 71 2.43 6.38 -39.12
CA GLU A 71 3.06 7.42 -38.30
C GLU A 71 2.03 8.11 -37.40
N ARG A 72 0.86 8.44 -37.95
CA ARG A 72 -0.25 9.01 -37.19
C ARG A 72 -0.70 8.09 -36.06
N ARG A 73 -0.88 6.79 -36.34
CA ARG A 73 -1.22 5.79 -35.31
C ARG A 73 -0.16 5.66 -34.21
N LEU A 74 1.12 5.74 -34.56
CA LEU A 74 2.20 5.70 -33.57
C LEU A 74 2.24 6.98 -32.72
N PHE A 75 2.03 8.16 -33.31
CA PHE A 75 1.89 9.39 -32.54
C PHE A 75 0.68 9.37 -31.61
N GLU A 76 -0.47 8.89 -32.09
CA GLU A 76 -1.66 8.67 -31.27
C GLU A 76 -1.36 7.73 -30.09
N ALA A 77 -0.56 6.68 -30.31
CA ALA A 77 -0.13 5.78 -29.25
C ALA A 77 0.79 6.47 -28.21
N VAL A 78 1.72 7.35 -28.65
CA VAL A 78 2.54 8.18 -27.76
C VAL A 78 1.66 9.12 -26.94
N ILE A 79 0.75 9.86 -27.57
CA ILE A 79 -0.17 10.77 -26.88
C ILE A 79 -1.02 9.99 -25.87
N THR A 80 -1.55 8.83 -26.27
CA THR A 80 -2.32 7.95 -25.38
C THR A 80 -1.50 7.53 -24.17
N ALA A 81 -0.23 7.13 -24.36
CA ALA A 81 0.65 6.78 -23.26
C ALA A 81 0.89 7.96 -22.29
N LEU A 82 1.01 9.20 -22.79
CA LEU A 82 1.14 10.40 -21.96
C LEU A 82 -0.14 10.69 -21.16
N ILE A 83 -1.31 10.54 -21.77
CA ILE A 83 -2.60 10.72 -21.08
C ILE A 83 -2.76 9.66 -19.98
N LEU A 84 -2.45 8.40 -20.30
CA LEU A 84 -2.50 7.29 -19.35
C LEU A 84 -1.52 7.48 -18.19
N ASN A 85 -0.30 7.95 -18.45
CA ASN A 85 0.66 8.34 -17.41
C ASN A 85 0.09 9.43 -16.50
N ARG A 86 -0.43 10.52 -17.07
CA ARG A 86 -1.03 11.62 -16.29
C ARG A 86 -2.20 11.13 -15.45
N ALA A 87 -3.05 10.27 -16.01
CA ALA A 87 -4.15 9.65 -15.29
C ALA A 87 -3.64 8.80 -14.11
N ALA A 88 -2.62 7.96 -14.35
CA ALA A 88 -2.00 7.15 -13.29
C ALA A 88 -1.46 8.05 -12.16
N VAL A 89 -0.67 9.07 -12.46
CA VAL A 89 -0.10 9.97 -11.45
C VAL A 89 -1.19 10.74 -10.68
N ASN A 90 -2.22 11.21 -11.38
CA ASN A 90 -3.36 11.87 -10.75
C ASN A 90 -4.13 10.93 -9.79
N LEU A 91 -4.35 9.67 -10.18
CA LEU A 91 -4.95 8.67 -9.30
C LEU A 91 -4.07 8.34 -8.10
N GLN A 92 -2.76 8.27 -8.31
CA GLN A 92 -1.76 8.00 -7.28
C GLN A 92 -1.71 9.12 -6.24
N ASN A 93 -1.73 10.39 -6.65
CA ASN A 93 -1.74 11.54 -5.73
C ASN A 93 -2.97 11.55 -4.81
N GLY A 94 -4.09 10.97 -5.25
CA GLY A 94 -5.29 10.78 -4.41
C GLY A 94 -6.12 12.03 -4.17
N GLU A 95 -5.75 13.18 -4.74
CA GLU A 95 -6.55 14.41 -4.69
C GLU A 95 -7.87 14.22 -5.45
N VAL A 96 -8.99 14.71 -4.90
CA VAL A 96 -10.33 14.54 -5.50
C VAL A 96 -10.42 15.16 -6.90
N SER A 97 -9.83 16.35 -7.10
CA SER A 97 -9.76 17.03 -8.40
C SER A 97 -8.95 16.22 -9.41
N GLY A 98 -7.76 15.76 -9.02
CA GLY A 98 -6.89 14.91 -9.84
C GLY A 98 -7.58 13.61 -10.24
N ARG A 99 -8.24 12.94 -9.29
CA ARG A 99 -9.00 11.70 -9.53
C ARG A 99 -10.10 11.90 -10.57
N ASN A 100 -10.87 12.98 -10.47
CA ASN A 100 -11.94 13.28 -11.44
C ASN A 100 -11.38 13.57 -12.85
N GLN A 101 -10.26 14.29 -12.94
CA GLN A 101 -9.57 14.52 -14.21
C GLN A 101 -9.05 13.21 -14.81
N ALA A 102 -8.43 12.35 -14.01
CA ALA A 102 -7.94 11.05 -14.46
C ALA A 102 -9.07 10.18 -15.02
N ILE A 103 -10.20 10.09 -14.31
CA ILE A 103 -11.39 9.36 -14.80
C ILE A 103 -11.86 9.94 -16.13
N SER A 104 -12.01 11.26 -16.24
CA SER A 104 -12.47 11.91 -17.47
C SER A 104 -11.53 11.63 -18.66
N SER A 105 -10.22 11.66 -18.43
CA SER A 105 -9.22 11.30 -19.45
C SER A 105 -9.31 9.84 -19.88
N LEU A 106 -9.50 8.92 -18.92
CA LEU A 106 -9.66 7.49 -19.21
C LEU A 106 -10.94 7.21 -20.00
N GLU A 107 -12.05 7.83 -19.62
CA GLU A 107 -13.32 7.74 -20.36
C GLU A 107 -13.15 8.14 -21.82
N SER A 108 -12.50 9.28 -22.06
CA SER A 108 -12.24 9.82 -23.41
C SER A 108 -11.38 8.87 -24.26
N VAL A 109 -10.25 8.40 -23.71
CA VAL A 109 -9.30 7.55 -24.44
C VAL A 109 -9.92 6.19 -24.78
N ILE A 110 -10.69 5.60 -23.85
CA ILE A 110 -11.29 4.27 -24.03
C ILE A 110 -12.50 4.31 -24.96
N SER A 111 -13.24 5.44 -24.98
CA SER A 111 -14.38 5.63 -25.89
C SER A 111 -13.97 5.80 -27.36
N SER A 112 -12.66 5.87 -27.66
CA SER A 112 -12.16 5.96 -29.03
C SER A 112 -12.41 4.67 -29.81
N GLU A 113 -12.94 4.77 -31.03
CA GLU A 113 -13.20 3.62 -31.92
C GLU A 113 -11.95 2.78 -32.21
N SER A 114 -10.76 3.37 -32.09
CA SER A 114 -9.48 2.71 -32.31
C SER A 114 -8.69 2.47 -31.02
N VAL A 115 -9.37 2.30 -29.89
CA VAL A 115 -8.73 1.98 -28.61
C VAL A 115 -7.86 0.72 -28.75
N SER A 116 -6.63 0.80 -28.26
CA SER A 116 -5.69 -0.33 -28.31
C SER A 116 -5.89 -1.29 -27.14
N MET A 117 -5.57 -2.57 -27.33
CA MET A 117 -5.58 -3.53 -26.21
C MET A 117 -4.60 -3.15 -25.09
N ARG A 118 -3.50 -2.46 -25.41
CA ARG A 118 -2.56 -1.92 -24.41
C ARG A 118 -3.26 -0.90 -23.51
N THR A 119 -4.07 -0.02 -24.09
CA THR A 119 -4.87 0.97 -23.37
C THR A 119 -5.90 0.32 -22.47
N ILE A 120 -6.64 -0.67 -22.99
CA ILE A 120 -7.65 -1.42 -22.21
C ILE A 120 -7.00 -2.13 -21.02
N ARG A 121 -5.87 -2.82 -21.23
CA ARG A 121 -5.12 -3.48 -20.15
C ARG A 121 -4.63 -2.48 -19.11
N PHE A 122 -3.99 -1.39 -19.53
CA PHE A 122 -3.51 -0.35 -18.62
C PHE A 122 -4.64 0.29 -17.80
N ALA A 123 -5.77 0.61 -18.44
CA ALA A 123 -6.94 1.14 -17.74
C ALA A 123 -7.50 0.13 -16.74
N SER A 124 -7.53 -1.16 -17.10
CA SER A 124 -7.95 -2.24 -16.19
C SER A 124 -7.01 -2.38 -14.99
N ASP A 125 -5.70 -2.25 -15.21
CA ASP A 125 -4.71 -2.25 -14.13
C ASP A 125 -4.91 -1.05 -13.19
N LEU A 126 -5.27 0.13 -13.72
CA LEU A 126 -5.62 1.29 -12.91
C LEU A 126 -6.94 1.10 -12.12
N VAL A 127 -7.95 0.47 -12.72
CA VAL A 127 -9.20 0.11 -12.03
C VAL A 127 -8.90 -0.83 -10.87
N PHE A 128 -8.07 -1.83 -11.11
CA PHE A 128 -7.61 -2.76 -10.08
C PHE A 128 -6.89 -1.97 -8.97
N GLU A 129 -5.82 -1.25 -9.26
CA GLU A 129 -5.02 -0.65 -8.20
C GLU A 129 -5.73 0.49 -7.42
N HIS A 130 -6.61 1.25 -8.07
CA HIS A 130 -7.19 2.46 -7.48
C HIS A 130 -8.71 2.42 -7.24
N SER A 131 -9.35 1.27 -7.48
CA SER A 131 -10.79 1.06 -7.38
C SER A 131 -11.57 2.21 -8.04
N VAL A 132 -11.23 2.53 -9.30
CA VAL A 132 -11.87 3.59 -10.07
C VAL A 132 -12.94 3.02 -10.98
N GLY A 133 -14.16 3.56 -10.92
CA GLY A 133 -15.23 3.18 -11.84
C GLY A 133 -15.11 3.94 -13.17
N ILE A 134 -14.94 3.20 -14.27
CA ILE A 134 -14.84 3.71 -15.65
C ILE A 134 -15.94 3.05 -16.50
N GLU A 135 -16.87 3.85 -17.00
CA GLU A 135 -18.08 3.42 -17.71
C GLU A 135 -17.75 2.94 -19.12
N SER A 136 -16.92 3.67 -19.87
CA SER A 136 -16.49 3.26 -21.21
C SER A 136 -15.76 1.92 -21.22
N LEU A 137 -15.01 1.60 -20.15
CA LEU A 137 -14.31 0.34 -20.02
C LEU A 137 -15.26 -0.83 -19.74
N GLU A 138 -16.28 -0.63 -18.89
CA GLU A 138 -17.32 -1.65 -18.68
C GLU A 138 -18.11 -1.89 -19.96
N ALA A 139 -18.45 -0.83 -20.71
CA ALA A 139 -19.11 -0.96 -21.99
C ALA A 139 -18.27 -1.75 -23.00
N TRP A 140 -16.96 -1.45 -23.08
CA TRP A 140 -16.03 -2.17 -23.93
C TRP A 140 -15.97 -3.66 -23.56
N TYR A 141 -15.82 -3.99 -22.27
CA TYR A 141 -15.82 -5.39 -21.83
C TYR A 141 -17.15 -6.08 -22.08
N ARG A 142 -18.29 -5.41 -21.85
CA ARG A 142 -19.60 -5.99 -22.11
C ARG A 142 -19.77 -6.38 -23.58
N GLU A 143 -19.25 -5.59 -24.51
CA GLU A 143 -19.34 -5.84 -25.95
C GLU A 143 -18.33 -6.88 -26.45
N ASN A 144 -17.10 -6.85 -25.91
CA ASN A 144 -15.98 -7.65 -26.45
C ASN A 144 -15.67 -8.91 -25.62
N ASP A 145 -15.86 -8.87 -24.29
CA ASP A 145 -15.55 -9.97 -23.38
C ASP A 145 -16.35 -9.91 -22.05
N SER A 146 -17.68 -10.08 -22.16
CA SER A 146 -18.61 -9.95 -21.01
C SER A 146 -18.44 -11.00 -19.92
N LYS A 147 -17.76 -12.10 -20.24
CA LYS A 147 -17.56 -13.22 -19.31
C LYS A 147 -16.22 -13.15 -18.58
N SER A 148 -15.31 -12.27 -18.99
CA SER A 148 -14.03 -12.07 -18.32
C SER A 148 -14.18 -11.72 -16.84
N PRO A 149 -13.17 -12.07 -16.01
CA PRO A 149 -13.07 -11.55 -14.66
C PRO A 149 -12.88 -10.03 -14.67
N GLU A 150 -12.14 -9.47 -15.62
CA GLU A 150 -11.92 -8.03 -15.79
C GLU A 150 -13.24 -7.25 -15.91
N CYS A 151 -14.19 -7.75 -16.70
CA CYS A 151 -15.52 -7.15 -16.82
C CYS A 151 -16.21 -7.01 -15.44
N GLN A 152 -16.09 -8.02 -14.58
CA GLN A 152 -16.70 -8.00 -13.25
C GLN A 152 -15.96 -7.07 -12.28
N ILE A 153 -14.64 -6.97 -12.39
CA ILE A 153 -13.81 -6.07 -11.58
C ILE A 153 -14.17 -4.61 -11.89
N VAL A 154 -14.29 -4.26 -13.17
CA VAL A 154 -14.69 -2.90 -13.58
C VAL A 154 -16.12 -2.59 -13.13
N LYS A 155 -17.04 -3.55 -13.28
CA LYS A 155 -18.40 -3.42 -12.78
C LYS A 155 -18.45 -3.21 -11.26
N ALA A 156 -17.64 -3.95 -10.50
CA ALA A 156 -17.55 -3.80 -9.05
C ALA A 156 -17.12 -2.38 -8.67
N ALA A 157 -16.07 -1.85 -9.29
CA ALA A 157 -15.60 -0.48 -9.04
C ALA A 157 -16.64 0.60 -9.37
N LEU A 158 -17.47 0.41 -10.41
CA LEU A 158 -18.60 1.29 -10.72
C LEU A 158 -19.70 1.23 -9.64
N LEU A 159 -19.99 0.03 -9.12
CA LEU A 159 -20.97 -0.15 -8.04
C LEU A 159 -20.48 0.53 -6.75
N GLU A 160 -19.20 0.41 -6.40
CA GLU A 160 -18.62 1.13 -5.24
C GLU A 160 -18.73 2.64 -5.39
N LYS A 161 -18.43 3.17 -6.57
CA LYS A 161 -18.59 4.59 -6.88
C LYS A 161 -20.03 5.07 -6.69
N SER A 162 -21.02 4.22 -7.00
CA SER A 162 -22.44 4.51 -6.79
C SER A 162 -22.92 4.35 -5.34
N GLY A 163 -22.09 3.79 -4.46
CA GLY A 163 -22.43 3.47 -3.07
C GLY A 163 -23.07 2.09 -2.87
N ASP A 164 -23.26 1.29 -3.93
CA ASP A 164 -23.76 -0.08 -3.83
C ASP A 164 -22.62 -1.07 -3.49
N LEU A 165 -22.23 -1.06 -2.21
CA LEU A 165 -21.15 -1.90 -1.69
C LEU A 165 -21.50 -3.40 -1.71
N ILE A 166 -22.78 -3.75 -1.57
CA ILE A 166 -23.24 -5.15 -1.64
C ILE A 166 -23.18 -5.66 -3.07
N GLY A 167 -23.66 -4.87 -4.04
CA GLY A 167 -23.55 -5.19 -5.47
C GLY A 167 -22.09 -5.34 -5.89
N SER A 168 -21.21 -4.43 -5.45
CA SER A 168 -19.77 -4.54 -5.64
C SER A 168 -19.21 -5.85 -5.10
N ALA A 169 -19.57 -6.20 -3.85
CA ALA A 169 -19.10 -7.41 -3.21
C ALA A 169 -19.45 -8.68 -4.02
N TRP A 170 -20.66 -8.75 -4.58
CA TRP A 170 -21.07 -9.84 -5.46
C TRP A 170 -20.28 -9.88 -6.77
N ALA A 171 -20.01 -8.72 -7.38
CA ALA A 171 -19.23 -8.64 -8.61
C ALA A 171 -17.77 -9.08 -8.39
N TYR A 172 -17.12 -8.67 -7.29
CA TYR A 172 -15.79 -9.19 -6.94
C TYR A 172 -15.79 -10.69 -6.65
N LYS A 173 -16.83 -11.22 -6.00
CA LYS A 173 -16.97 -12.67 -5.79
C LYS A 173 -17.08 -13.44 -7.11
N ASP A 174 -17.84 -12.91 -8.07
CA ASP A 174 -17.98 -13.50 -9.40
C ASP A 174 -16.65 -13.45 -10.17
N ALA A 175 -15.93 -12.32 -10.12
CA ALA A 175 -14.58 -12.19 -10.68
C ALA A 175 -13.63 -13.25 -10.09
N ALA A 176 -13.62 -13.38 -8.76
CA ALA A 176 -12.78 -14.35 -8.07
C ALA A 176 -13.09 -15.79 -8.46
N SER A 177 -14.39 -16.13 -8.61
CA SER A 177 -14.82 -17.47 -9.00
C SER A 177 -14.33 -17.85 -10.39
N LYS A 178 -14.28 -16.89 -11.32
CA LYS A 178 -13.73 -17.07 -12.67
C LYS A 178 -12.21 -17.20 -12.68
N LEU A 179 -11.52 -16.55 -11.75
CA LEU A 179 -10.06 -16.61 -11.62
C LEU A 179 -9.59 -17.85 -10.86
N MET A 180 -10.48 -18.58 -10.18
CA MET A 180 -10.10 -19.66 -9.27
C MET A 180 -9.29 -20.80 -9.93
N GLU A 181 -9.51 -21.04 -11.23
CA GLU A 181 -8.79 -22.05 -12.01
C GLU A 181 -7.64 -21.47 -12.86
N ILE A 182 -7.56 -20.15 -12.98
CA ILE A 182 -6.61 -19.46 -13.89
C ILE A 182 -5.48 -18.81 -13.09
N ASP A 183 -5.84 -18.12 -12.01
CA ASP A 183 -4.95 -17.30 -11.21
C ASP A 183 -5.50 -17.24 -9.77
N ILE A 184 -5.03 -18.20 -8.96
CA ILE A 184 -5.50 -18.38 -7.58
C ILE A 184 -5.13 -17.15 -6.72
N GLU A 185 -4.01 -16.48 -7.01
CA GLU A 185 -3.58 -15.29 -6.28
C GLU A 185 -4.53 -14.12 -6.53
N ARG A 186 -4.82 -13.80 -7.80
CA ARG A 186 -5.82 -12.77 -8.14
C ARG A 186 -7.19 -13.16 -7.61
N SER A 187 -7.57 -14.44 -7.68
CA SER A 187 -8.81 -14.95 -7.07
C SER A 187 -8.88 -14.62 -5.57
N ALA A 188 -7.82 -14.92 -4.81
CA ALA A 188 -7.75 -14.63 -3.39
C ALA A 188 -7.84 -13.13 -3.08
N ILE A 189 -7.21 -12.28 -3.90
CA ILE A 189 -7.30 -10.82 -3.79
C ILE A 189 -8.76 -10.35 -3.95
N PHE A 190 -9.47 -10.83 -4.97
CA PHE A 190 -10.86 -10.41 -5.22
C PHE A 190 -11.85 -11.04 -4.22
N LEU A 191 -11.60 -12.23 -3.70
CA LEU A 191 -12.35 -12.75 -2.54
C LEU A 191 -12.21 -11.84 -1.33
N ARG A 192 -10.99 -11.33 -1.08
CA ARG A 192 -10.74 -10.38 0.00
C ARG A 192 -11.45 -9.04 -0.23
N TRP A 193 -11.47 -8.53 -1.46
CA TRP A 193 -12.20 -7.31 -1.77
C TRP A 193 -13.71 -7.50 -1.63
N SER A 194 -14.24 -8.63 -2.11
CA SER A 194 -15.63 -9.03 -1.88
C SER A 194 -15.96 -9.02 -0.38
N LEU A 195 -15.10 -9.62 0.45
CA LEU A 195 -15.27 -9.64 1.90
C LEU A 195 -15.28 -8.24 2.51
N ILE A 196 -14.36 -7.38 2.09
CA ILE A 196 -14.26 -5.98 2.54
C ILE A 196 -15.53 -5.21 2.13
N SER A 197 -15.97 -5.30 0.88
CA SER A 197 -17.16 -4.60 0.40
C SER A 197 -18.44 -5.11 1.08
N PHE A 198 -18.55 -6.41 1.37
CA PHE A 198 -19.65 -6.94 2.21
C PHE A 198 -19.61 -6.34 3.62
N ALA A 199 -18.42 -6.25 4.24
CA ALA A 199 -18.28 -5.66 5.56
C ALA A 199 -18.65 -4.17 5.57
N HIS A 200 -18.20 -3.37 4.61
CA HIS A 200 -18.59 -1.95 4.57
C HIS A 200 -20.08 -1.77 4.20
N GLY A 201 -20.65 -2.65 3.37
CA GLY A 201 -22.05 -2.61 2.95
C GLY A 201 -23.04 -3.14 3.99
N GLY A 202 -22.59 -3.70 5.11
CA GLY A 202 -23.45 -4.30 6.12
C GLY A 202 -23.96 -5.72 5.80
N GLY A 203 -23.36 -6.38 4.81
CA GLY A 203 -23.64 -7.76 4.41
C GLY A 203 -22.93 -8.78 5.30
N TRP A 204 -23.18 -8.71 6.61
CA TRP A 204 -22.44 -9.50 7.62
C TRP A 204 -22.62 -11.00 7.43
N LYS A 205 -23.82 -11.43 7.05
CA LYS A 205 -24.14 -12.84 6.84
C LYS A 205 -23.38 -13.38 5.64
N GLU A 206 -23.36 -12.63 4.55
CA GLU A 206 -22.65 -12.95 3.32
C GLU A 206 -21.14 -12.96 3.55
N ALA A 207 -20.60 -11.98 4.29
CA ALA A 207 -19.20 -11.92 4.69
C ALA A 207 -18.77 -13.16 5.49
N VAL A 208 -19.53 -13.54 6.52
CA VAL A 208 -19.24 -14.74 7.32
C VAL A 208 -19.34 -16.00 6.46
N SER A 209 -20.38 -16.10 5.62
CA SER A 209 -20.54 -17.25 4.72
C SER A 209 -19.39 -17.37 3.71
N LEU A 210 -18.81 -16.25 3.29
CA LEU A 210 -17.66 -16.22 2.39
C LEU A 210 -16.39 -16.75 3.08
N ILE A 211 -16.15 -16.35 4.34
CA ILE A 211 -15.05 -16.87 5.15
C ILE A 211 -15.20 -18.38 5.38
N ASP A 212 -16.41 -18.83 5.69
CA ASP A 212 -16.70 -20.25 5.95
C ASP A 212 -16.52 -21.11 4.68
N ALA A 213 -16.80 -20.55 3.51
CA ALA A 213 -16.70 -21.25 2.23
C ALA A 213 -15.25 -21.39 1.71
N TYR A 214 -14.35 -20.48 2.08
CA TYR A 214 -12.99 -20.41 1.54
C TYR A 214 -11.93 -20.42 2.65
N PRO A 215 -11.30 -21.58 2.93
CA PRO A 215 -10.29 -21.71 3.99
C PRO A 215 -9.09 -20.77 3.81
N THR A 216 -8.64 -20.54 2.57
CA THR A 216 -7.52 -19.62 2.25
C THR A 216 -7.88 -18.17 2.56
N LEU A 217 -9.11 -17.75 2.26
CA LEU A 217 -9.61 -16.45 2.68
C LEU A 217 -9.68 -16.36 4.20
N SER A 218 -10.23 -17.39 4.86
CA SER A 218 -10.30 -17.43 6.33
C SER A 218 -8.92 -17.29 6.97
N ALA A 219 -7.90 -17.99 6.48
CA ALA A 219 -6.53 -17.84 6.98
C ALA A 219 -5.99 -16.42 6.78
N SER A 220 -6.39 -15.72 5.71
CA SER A 220 -5.87 -14.38 5.38
C SER A 220 -6.49 -13.23 6.19
N VAL A 221 -7.59 -13.48 6.91
CA VAL A 221 -8.24 -12.48 7.77
C VAL A 221 -7.99 -12.76 9.24
N THR A 222 -7.81 -11.66 9.98
CA THR A 222 -7.44 -11.69 11.38
C THR A 222 -8.59 -12.13 12.28
N ASN A 223 -8.25 -12.68 13.44
CA ASN A 223 -9.26 -13.14 14.40
C ASN A 223 -10.14 -11.98 14.91
N ARG A 224 -9.58 -10.76 15.02
CA ARG A 224 -10.33 -9.56 15.37
C ARG A 224 -11.34 -9.18 14.30
N PHE A 225 -10.96 -9.26 13.02
CA PHE A 225 -11.90 -9.04 11.91
C PHE A 225 -13.02 -10.09 11.88
N LYS A 226 -12.66 -11.37 12.05
CA LYS A 226 -13.65 -12.46 12.15
C LYS A 226 -14.60 -12.26 13.32
N MET A 227 -14.09 -11.83 14.48
CA MET A 227 -14.92 -11.48 15.63
C MET A 227 -15.85 -10.31 15.28
N TYR A 228 -15.34 -9.23 14.69
CA TYR A 228 -16.15 -8.08 14.26
C TYR A 228 -17.33 -8.51 13.39
N LEU A 229 -17.09 -9.28 12.32
CA LEU A 229 -18.13 -9.76 11.41
C LEU A 229 -19.17 -10.63 12.12
N ASN A 230 -18.73 -11.57 12.96
CA ASN A 230 -19.63 -12.46 13.69
C ASN A 230 -20.48 -11.72 14.72
N VAL A 231 -19.92 -10.74 15.44
CA VAL A 231 -20.68 -9.90 16.38
C VAL A 231 -21.74 -9.07 15.64
N CYS A 232 -21.39 -8.51 14.48
CA CYS A 232 -22.33 -7.78 13.64
C CYS A 232 -23.45 -8.67 13.10
N LYS A 233 -23.12 -9.86 12.59
CA LYS A 233 -24.08 -10.89 12.15
C LYS A 233 -25.02 -11.31 13.28
N ASP A 234 -24.47 -11.66 14.45
CA ASP A 234 -25.27 -12.07 15.61
C ASP A 234 -26.26 -10.95 16.00
N CYS A 235 -25.84 -9.68 15.95
CA CYS A 235 -26.72 -8.55 16.21
C CYS A 235 -27.84 -8.39 15.18
N THR A 236 -27.55 -8.51 13.88
CA THR A 236 -28.58 -8.40 12.84
C THR A 236 -29.56 -9.57 12.87
N GLU A 237 -29.12 -10.74 13.34
CA GLU A 237 -29.95 -11.91 13.62
C GLU A 237 -30.69 -11.83 14.98
N LYS A 238 -30.65 -10.67 15.66
CA LYS A 238 -31.29 -10.38 16.96
C LYS A 238 -30.72 -11.18 18.15
N ASN A 239 -29.55 -11.79 18.00
CA ASN A 239 -28.82 -12.48 19.08
C ASN A 239 -27.87 -11.53 19.82
N GLN A 240 -28.43 -10.51 20.48
CA GLN A 240 -27.63 -9.48 21.18
C GLN A 240 -26.81 -10.03 22.35
N LEU A 241 -27.32 -11.03 23.06
CA LEU A 241 -26.63 -11.66 24.19
C LEU A 241 -25.44 -12.50 23.71
N GLY A 242 -25.63 -13.30 22.66
CA GLY A 242 -24.54 -14.05 22.02
C GLY A 242 -23.45 -13.13 21.48
N ALA A 243 -23.84 -12.03 20.83
CA ALA A 243 -22.90 -11.02 20.33
C ALA A 243 -22.03 -10.42 21.45
N THR A 244 -22.64 -10.05 22.59
CA THR A 244 -21.88 -9.52 23.74
C THR A 244 -21.00 -10.58 24.39
N SER A 245 -21.47 -11.81 24.55
CA SER A 245 -20.63 -12.91 25.09
C SER A 245 -19.44 -13.21 24.19
N ARG A 246 -19.61 -13.22 22.87
CA ARG A 246 -18.53 -13.47 21.90
C ARG A 246 -17.37 -12.49 22.03
N VAL A 247 -17.66 -11.20 22.25
CA VAL A 247 -16.62 -10.18 22.47
C VAL A 247 -15.84 -10.49 23.76
N ILE A 248 -16.55 -10.85 24.84
CA ILE A 248 -15.92 -11.18 26.13
C ILE A 248 -15.07 -12.45 26.00
N ASP A 249 -15.59 -13.49 25.34
CA ASP A 249 -14.88 -14.76 25.15
C ASP A 249 -13.62 -14.57 24.31
N HIS A 250 -13.69 -13.75 23.25
CA HIS A 250 -12.53 -13.43 22.42
C HIS A 250 -11.42 -12.76 23.24
N VAL A 251 -11.75 -11.71 24.01
CA VAL A 251 -10.77 -11.03 24.89
C VAL A 251 -10.22 -11.97 25.95
N SER A 252 -11.10 -12.74 26.60
CA SER A 252 -10.69 -13.67 27.66
C SER A 252 -9.74 -14.75 27.15
N ASN A 253 -9.89 -15.16 25.89
CA ASN A 253 -8.98 -16.11 25.25
C ASN A 253 -7.68 -15.44 24.79
N GLU A 254 -7.70 -14.20 24.30
CA GLU A 254 -6.47 -13.44 23.99
C GLU A 254 -5.62 -13.21 25.25
N GLU A 255 -6.24 -12.98 26.42
CA GLU A 255 -5.52 -12.77 27.69
C GLU A 255 -4.92 -14.05 28.27
N ARG A 256 -5.63 -15.18 28.18
CA ARG A 256 -5.10 -16.49 28.62
C ARG A 256 -3.84 -16.94 27.87
N VAL A 257 -3.64 -16.44 26.66
CA VAL A 257 -2.43 -16.71 25.86
C VAL A 257 -1.26 -15.84 26.31
N ARG A 258 -1.51 -14.74 27.04
CA ARG A 258 -0.49 -13.79 27.54
C ARG A 258 -0.15 -13.95 29.03
N ASP A 259 -0.74 -14.93 29.72
CA ASP A 259 -0.63 -15.14 31.18
C ASP A 259 0.78 -15.51 31.69
N ASP A 260 1.81 -15.52 30.85
CA ASP A 260 3.22 -15.66 31.25
C ASP A 260 3.87 -14.31 31.68
N GLU A 261 3.16 -13.18 31.55
CA GLU A 261 3.61 -11.86 31.99
C GLU A 261 2.85 -11.38 33.25
N GLU A 262 3.56 -11.16 34.37
CA GLU A 262 2.99 -10.74 35.69
C GLU A 262 2.21 -9.39 35.68
N ASP A 263 2.13 -8.67 34.56
CA ASP A 263 1.51 -7.33 34.44
C ASP A 263 0.68 -7.15 33.14
N GLY A 264 -0.04 -8.18 32.72
CA GLY A 264 -0.91 -8.16 31.53
C GLY A 264 -2.11 -7.18 31.62
N PRO A 265 -2.64 -6.69 30.48
CA PRO A 265 -3.81 -5.82 30.47
C PRO A 265 -5.04 -6.55 31.02
N SER A 266 -5.90 -5.82 31.75
CA SER A 266 -7.17 -6.38 32.24
C SER A 266 -8.19 -6.57 31.11
N ILE A 267 -9.13 -7.51 31.26
CA ILE A 267 -10.25 -7.75 30.32
C ILE A 267 -10.91 -6.43 29.87
N VAL A 268 -11.10 -5.47 30.78
CA VAL A 268 -11.72 -4.19 30.44
C VAL A 268 -10.82 -3.34 29.53
N GLU A 269 -9.50 -3.33 29.77
CA GLU A 269 -8.52 -2.60 28.94
C GLU A 269 -8.43 -3.22 27.53
N SER A 270 -8.44 -4.54 27.43
CA SER A 270 -8.48 -5.25 26.16
C SER A 270 -9.78 -4.96 25.38
N LEU A 271 -10.93 -4.92 26.08
CA LEU A 271 -12.21 -4.52 25.48
C LEU A 271 -12.22 -3.06 24.99
N GLU A 272 -11.58 -2.14 25.73
CA GLU A 272 -11.44 -0.74 25.32
C GLU A 272 -10.57 -0.58 24.07
N SER A 273 -9.50 -1.38 23.96
CA SER A 273 -8.70 -1.44 22.74
C SER A 273 -9.57 -1.90 21.55
N ILE A 274 -10.35 -2.96 21.73
CA ILE A 274 -11.22 -3.51 20.69
C ILE A 274 -12.32 -2.53 20.25
N LYS A 275 -12.79 -1.66 21.15
CA LYS A 275 -13.81 -0.65 20.84
C LYS A 275 -13.43 0.22 19.63
N MET A 276 -12.14 0.52 19.48
CA MET A 276 -11.63 1.40 18.43
C MET A 276 -11.48 0.69 17.09
N TYR A 277 -11.57 -0.63 17.05
CA TYR A 277 -11.36 -1.44 15.85
C TYR A 277 -12.16 -0.97 14.62
N PRO A 278 -13.48 -0.70 14.68
CA PRO A 278 -14.19 -0.23 13.49
C PRO A 278 -13.71 1.14 13.01
N VAL A 279 -13.31 2.02 13.94
CA VAL A 279 -12.82 3.36 13.62
C VAL A 279 -11.43 3.29 12.97
N GLU A 280 -10.55 2.44 13.50
CA GLU A 280 -9.19 2.21 12.98
C GLU A 280 -9.21 1.66 11.55
N HIS A 281 -10.28 0.95 11.17
CA HIS A 281 -10.42 0.32 9.87
C HIS A 281 -11.49 0.95 8.96
N GLY A 282 -12.14 2.04 9.38
CA GLY A 282 -13.20 2.70 8.60
C GLY A 282 -14.45 1.83 8.37
N LEU A 283 -14.67 0.83 9.24
CA LEU A 283 -15.80 -0.09 9.19
C LEU A 283 -17.05 0.53 9.86
N PRO A 284 -18.27 0.05 9.55
CA PRO A 284 -19.47 0.47 10.24
C PRO A 284 -19.35 0.30 11.77
N ILE A 285 -19.56 1.40 12.49
CA ILE A 285 -19.38 1.48 13.95
C ILE A 285 -20.42 0.63 14.67
N ASP A 286 -21.67 0.75 14.25
CA ASP A 286 -22.80 -0.03 14.78
C ASP A 286 -23.09 -1.24 13.89
N PRO A 287 -23.48 -2.38 14.48
CA PRO A 287 -23.83 -2.57 15.89
C PRO A 287 -22.64 -2.92 16.81
N PHE A 288 -21.43 -3.07 16.27
CA PHE A 288 -20.27 -3.61 16.98
C PHE A 288 -19.91 -2.81 18.25
N GLN A 289 -19.70 -1.50 18.12
CA GLN A 289 -19.25 -0.66 19.24
C GLN A 289 -20.26 -0.69 20.40
N GLY A 290 -21.56 -0.69 20.09
CA GLY A 290 -22.61 -0.84 21.10
C GLY A 290 -22.52 -2.17 21.87
N ARG A 291 -22.07 -3.26 21.23
CA ARG A 291 -21.85 -4.55 21.92
C ARG A 291 -20.60 -4.54 22.78
N VAL A 292 -19.52 -3.91 22.32
CA VAL A 292 -18.32 -3.72 23.14
C VAL A 292 -18.63 -2.90 24.39
N MET A 293 -19.43 -1.83 24.29
CA MET A 293 -19.89 -1.07 25.45
C MET A 293 -20.71 -1.92 26.43
N ALA A 294 -21.60 -2.78 25.92
CA ALA A 294 -22.35 -3.71 26.76
C ALA A 294 -21.42 -4.72 27.47
N ALA A 295 -20.39 -5.20 26.78
CA ALA A 295 -19.38 -6.09 27.35
C ALA A 295 -18.58 -5.39 28.46
N ILE A 296 -18.10 -4.17 28.21
CA ILE A 296 -17.41 -3.35 29.22
C ILE A 296 -18.31 -3.16 30.44
N MET A 297 -19.55 -2.69 30.28
CA MET A 297 -20.46 -2.50 31.41
C MET A 297 -20.64 -3.79 32.23
N LYS A 298 -20.80 -4.94 31.57
CA LYS A 298 -20.94 -6.24 32.22
C LYS A 298 -19.70 -6.62 33.04
N MET A 299 -18.50 -6.34 32.52
CA MET A 299 -17.21 -6.65 33.18
C MET A 299 -16.78 -5.59 34.21
N SER A 300 -17.20 -4.33 34.06
CA SER A 300 -16.91 -3.24 35.02
C SER A 300 -17.70 -3.37 36.32
N HIS A 301 -18.88 -3.99 36.29
CA HIS A 301 -19.68 -4.23 37.50
C HIS A 301 -19.00 -5.17 38.51
N SER A 302 -17.94 -5.89 38.12
CA SER A 302 -17.13 -6.73 39.01
C SER A 302 -15.88 -6.06 39.58
N SER A 303 -15.52 -4.82 39.20
CA SER A 303 -14.29 -4.16 39.70
C SER A 303 -14.35 -2.62 39.64
N GLN A 304 -14.46 -1.96 40.80
CA GLN A 304 -14.21 -0.51 40.93
C GLN A 304 -12.70 -0.27 41.14
N SER A 305 -11.99 0.13 40.09
CA SER A 305 -10.56 0.48 40.17
C SER A 305 -10.34 1.99 39.99
N ARG A 306 -9.24 2.50 40.56
CA ARG A 306 -8.77 3.89 40.36
C ARG A 306 -8.61 4.25 38.87
N ARG A 307 -8.34 3.28 37.99
CA ARG A 307 -8.23 3.46 36.54
C ARG A 307 -9.58 3.85 35.91
N SER A 308 -10.65 3.12 36.23
CA SER A 308 -12.02 3.42 35.75
C SER A 308 -12.48 4.83 36.14
N ASP A 309 -12.06 5.33 37.30
CA ASP A 309 -12.44 6.66 37.76
C ASP A 309 -11.74 7.78 36.95
N LEU A 310 -10.46 7.61 36.59
CA LEU A 310 -9.74 8.58 35.75
C LEU A 310 -10.36 8.67 34.35
N GLU A 311 -10.80 7.56 33.78
CA GLU A 311 -11.44 7.56 32.46
C GLU A 311 -12.81 8.20 32.47
N ARG A 312 -13.63 7.91 33.49
CA ARG A 312 -14.92 8.59 33.66
C ARG A 312 -14.73 10.09 33.80
N ARG A 313 -13.68 10.53 34.51
CA ARG A 313 -13.31 11.94 34.61
C ARG A 313 -12.90 12.51 33.26
N PHE A 314 -12.01 11.85 32.52
CA PHE A 314 -11.61 12.28 31.18
C PHE A 314 -12.82 12.40 30.23
N ASP A 315 -13.67 11.38 30.17
CA ASP A 315 -14.86 11.38 29.34
C ASP A 315 -15.88 12.44 29.76
N SER A 316 -16.01 12.70 31.07
CA SER A 316 -16.87 13.76 31.60
C SER A 316 -16.37 15.14 31.17
N GLU A 317 -15.06 15.39 31.26
CA GLU A 317 -14.43 16.64 30.81
C GLU A 317 -14.56 16.80 29.29
N MET A 318 -14.38 15.72 28.51
CA MET A 318 -14.56 15.73 27.06
C MET A 318 -16.01 15.97 26.63
N ARG A 319 -17.00 15.58 27.44
CA ARG A 319 -18.44 15.83 27.20
C ARG A 319 -18.93 17.17 27.75
N SER A 320 -18.12 17.87 28.54
CA SER A 320 -18.47 19.17 29.10
C SER A 320 -18.64 20.20 27.98
N LYS A 321 -19.63 21.10 28.12
CA LYS A 321 -19.83 22.23 27.19
C LYS A 321 -18.68 23.23 27.25
N GLU A 322 -18.09 23.38 28.43
CA GLU A 322 -16.89 24.18 28.65
C GLU A 322 -15.73 23.22 28.90
N LYS A 323 -14.84 23.08 27.93
CA LYS A 323 -13.67 22.22 28.06
C LYS A 323 -12.59 22.93 28.86
N ASN A 324 -12.14 22.30 29.93
CA ASN A 324 -11.00 22.79 30.68
C ASN A 324 -9.73 22.02 30.27
N THR A 325 -8.91 22.66 29.42
CA THR A 325 -7.63 22.10 28.95
C THR A 325 -6.73 21.66 30.12
N PHE A 326 -6.71 22.39 31.24
CA PHE A 326 -5.89 22.04 32.40
C PHE A 326 -6.43 20.80 33.14
N SER A 327 -7.75 20.68 33.29
CA SER A 327 -8.37 19.48 33.88
C SER A 327 -8.07 18.24 33.05
N ILE A 328 -8.18 18.35 31.72
CA ILE A 328 -7.88 17.26 30.78
C ILE A 328 -6.42 16.84 30.88
N VAL A 329 -5.49 17.80 30.81
CA VAL A 329 -4.05 17.51 30.98
C VAL A 329 -3.77 16.85 32.33
N THR A 330 -4.39 17.32 33.41
CA THR A 330 -4.20 16.75 34.76
C THR A 330 -4.65 15.29 34.83
N VAL A 331 -5.82 14.98 34.26
CA VAL A 331 -6.32 13.60 34.21
C VAL A 331 -5.40 12.72 33.37
N ILE A 332 -4.93 13.22 32.22
CA ILE A 332 -4.02 12.45 31.35
C ILE A 332 -2.67 12.20 32.03
N GLU A 333 -2.07 13.17 32.73
CA GLU A 333 -0.83 12.96 33.50
C GLU A 333 -1.02 11.94 34.63
N GLN A 334 -2.18 11.94 35.30
CA GLN A 334 -2.52 10.90 36.30
C GLN A 334 -2.63 9.51 35.65
N VAL A 335 -3.13 9.41 34.42
CA VAL A 335 -3.15 8.16 33.65
C VAL A 335 -1.74 7.77 33.22
N ALA A 336 -0.87 8.73 32.89
CA ALA A 336 0.49 8.48 32.46
C ALA A 336 1.36 7.83 33.54
N GLU A 337 1.05 8.04 34.82
CA GLU A 337 1.67 7.32 35.94
C GLU A 337 1.41 5.81 35.89
N MET A 338 0.30 5.39 35.27
CA MET A 338 -0.14 4.00 35.20
C MET A 338 0.15 3.37 33.82
N SER A 339 -0.11 4.11 32.74
CA SER A 339 0.09 3.65 31.36
C SER A 339 0.44 4.84 30.45
N PRO A 340 1.72 5.00 30.08
CA PRO A 340 2.17 6.09 29.20
C PRO A 340 1.49 6.08 27.83
N ILE A 341 1.33 4.90 27.21
CA ILE A 341 0.69 4.77 25.89
C ILE A 341 -0.79 5.18 25.93
N ARG A 342 -1.53 4.81 26.98
CA ARG A 342 -2.93 5.19 27.16
C ARG A 342 -3.08 6.70 27.31
N ALA A 343 -2.21 7.33 28.08
CA ALA A 343 -2.18 8.78 28.22
C ALA A 343 -1.91 9.48 26.87
N LEU A 344 -0.99 8.96 26.06
CA LEU A 344 -0.74 9.49 24.71
C LEU A 344 -1.93 9.32 23.78
N ARG A 345 -2.64 8.18 23.83
CA ARG A 345 -3.89 7.97 23.07
C ARG A 345 -5.01 8.91 23.52
N MET A 346 -5.08 9.27 24.80
CA MET A 346 -6.02 10.29 25.28
C MET A 346 -5.69 11.68 24.74
N PHE A 347 -4.40 12.04 24.63
CA PHE A 347 -3.99 13.27 23.94
C PHE A 347 -4.40 13.25 22.47
N GLU A 348 -4.16 12.14 21.75
CA GLU A 348 -4.61 11.99 20.35
C GLU A 348 -6.12 12.19 20.22
N ARG A 349 -6.91 11.53 21.08
CA ARG A 349 -8.37 11.67 21.09
C ARG A 349 -8.80 13.13 21.34
N ALA A 350 -8.14 13.83 22.25
CA ALA A 350 -8.42 15.24 22.51
C ALA A 350 -8.08 16.09 21.27
N LEU A 351 -6.90 15.89 20.67
CA LEU A 351 -6.44 16.64 19.50
C LEU A 351 -7.30 16.39 18.24
N LYS A 352 -7.73 15.15 18.04
CA LYS A 352 -8.61 14.74 16.92
C LYS A 352 -10.06 15.16 17.08
N SER A 353 -10.49 15.57 18.29
CA SER A 353 -11.87 16.04 18.50
C SER A 353 -12.19 17.32 17.71
N GLY A 354 -11.17 18.11 17.35
CA GLY A 354 -11.36 19.40 16.69
C GLY A 354 -11.90 20.50 17.63
N GLU A 355 -12.13 20.19 18.90
CA GLU A 355 -12.76 21.11 19.86
C GLU A 355 -11.75 22.03 20.58
N PHE A 356 -10.44 21.87 20.32
CA PHE A 356 -9.38 22.71 20.87
C PHE A 356 -8.69 23.48 19.75
N GLU A 357 -8.60 24.81 19.91
CA GLU A 357 -8.00 25.70 18.90
C GLU A 357 -6.92 26.61 19.51
N GLY A 358 -6.09 27.20 18.64
CA GLY A 358 -5.10 28.21 19.01
C GLY A 358 -4.15 27.78 20.14
N ARG A 359 -4.26 28.44 21.30
CA ARG A 359 -3.36 28.21 22.45
C ARG A 359 -3.59 26.85 23.11
N GLU A 360 -4.82 26.38 23.17
CA GLU A 360 -5.18 25.13 23.87
C GLU A 360 -4.64 23.91 23.13
N LYS A 361 -4.82 23.88 21.80
CA LYS A 361 -4.23 22.87 20.93
C LYS A 361 -2.71 22.79 21.08
N LYS A 362 -2.03 23.94 21.13
CA LYS A 362 -0.56 24.00 21.35
C LYS A 362 -0.16 23.45 22.72
N ILE A 363 -0.93 23.72 23.76
CA ILE A 363 -0.67 23.16 25.10
C ILE A 363 -0.76 21.63 25.05
N LEU A 364 -1.85 21.09 24.50
CA LEU A 364 -2.03 19.64 24.37
C LEU A 364 -0.91 18.99 23.55
N GLN A 365 -0.54 19.55 22.40
CA GLN A 365 0.55 19.04 21.56
C GLN A 365 1.90 19.08 22.27
N ASN A 366 2.24 20.18 22.94
CA ASN A 366 3.52 20.30 23.65
C ASN A 366 3.59 19.34 24.83
N THR A 367 2.51 19.19 25.61
CA THR A 367 2.47 18.25 26.73
C THR A 367 2.55 16.81 26.24
N GLN A 368 1.83 16.45 25.16
CA GLN A 368 1.92 15.14 24.54
C GLN A 368 3.36 14.81 24.10
N ARG A 369 4.02 15.74 23.41
CA ARG A 369 5.42 15.59 22.97
C ARG A 369 6.36 15.41 24.16
N ASN A 370 6.22 16.23 25.20
CA ASN A 370 7.02 16.12 26.41
C ASN A 370 6.83 14.77 27.12
N LEU A 371 5.58 14.29 27.20
CA LEU A 371 5.27 12.98 27.76
C LEU A 371 5.93 11.86 26.95
N PHE A 372 5.82 11.91 25.63
CA PHE A 372 6.44 10.93 24.74
C PHE A 372 7.97 10.92 24.90
N THR A 373 8.63 12.09 24.89
CA THR A 373 10.08 12.19 25.10
C THR A 373 10.52 11.61 26.45
N ARG A 374 9.72 11.79 27.51
CA ARG A 374 10.02 11.25 28.85
C ARG A 374 9.85 9.73 28.94
N GLN A 375 8.98 9.14 28.12
CA GLN A 375 8.57 7.73 28.21
C GLN A 375 8.90 6.94 26.93
N SER A 376 9.73 7.48 26.03
CA SER A 376 10.00 6.89 24.70
C SER A 376 10.60 5.48 24.81
N GLY A 377 11.42 5.22 25.82
CA GLY A 377 11.99 3.91 26.13
C GLY A 377 11.00 2.89 26.73
N LYS A 378 9.71 3.23 26.83
CA LYS A 378 8.64 2.32 27.29
C LYS A 378 7.51 2.15 26.28
N ILE A 379 7.63 2.79 25.11
CA ILE A 379 6.61 2.74 24.06
C ILE A 379 7.29 2.21 22.80
N SER A 380 7.00 0.96 22.47
CA SER A 380 7.55 0.30 21.28
C SER A 380 7.07 0.97 19.99
N VAL A 381 7.77 0.79 18.88
CA VAL A 381 7.38 1.40 17.59
C VAL A 381 5.98 0.92 17.15
N ARG A 382 5.64 -0.36 17.38
CA ARG A 382 4.32 -0.93 17.06
C ARG A 382 3.17 -0.20 17.75
N GLU A 383 3.40 0.35 18.95
CA GLU A 383 2.37 1.09 19.71
C GLU A 383 2.19 2.54 19.23
N ARG A 384 3.16 3.09 18.48
CA ARG A 384 3.20 4.51 18.09
C ARG A 384 2.35 4.84 16.87
N LYS A 385 1.88 3.83 16.12
CA LYS A 385 1.13 4.02 14.87
C LYS A 385 -0.08 4.94 15.02
N THR A 386 -0.78 4.89 16.15
CA THR A 386 -1.95 5.73 16.41
C THR A 386 -1.61 7.16 16.85
N LEU A 387 -0.33 7.48 17.06
CA LEU A 387 0.16 8.73 17.64
C LEU A 387 0.57 9.75 16.56
N GLY A 388 -0.38 10.09 15.67
CA GLY A 388 -0.14 10.94 14.50
C GLY A 388 0.33 12.36 14.83
N SER A 389 -0.11 12.96 15.95
CA SER A 389 0.24 14.36 16.25
C SER A 389 1.67 14.56 16.76
N LEU A 390 2.40 13.47 17.03
CA LEU A 390 3.80 13.53 17.44
C LEU A 390 4.75 13.91 16.29
N GLY A 391 4.35 13.73 15.03
CA GLY A 391 5.20 14.00 13.86
C GLY A 391 6.36 13.01 13.72
N LEU A 392 6.18 11.78 14.20
CA LEU A 392 7.14 10.69 14.01
C LEU A 392 7.11 10.21 12.56
N LYS A 393 8.26 9.78 12.04
CA LYS A 393 8.37 9.36 10.64
C LYS A 393 8.15 7.85 10.51
N PRO A 394 7.47 7.39 9.46
CA PRO A 394 7.45 5.97 9.11
C PRO A 394 8.83 5.54 8.59
N LEU A 395 9.27 4.34 8.99
CA LEU A 395 10.43 3.65 8.44
C LEU A 395 9.97 2.58 7.46
N VAL A 396 10.52 2.61 6.26
CA VAL A 396 10.20 1.68 5.17
C VAL A 396 11.42 0.81 4.88
N LEU A 397 11.25 -0.50 5.08
CA LEU A 397 12.21 -1.51 4.67
C LEU A 397 12.01 -1.85 3.19
N VAL A 398 13.07 -1.74 2.40
CA VAL A 398 12.98 -1.84 0.94
C VAL A 398 13.41 -3.23 0.47
N ASP A 399 12.50 -3.92 -0.21
CA ASP A 399 12.74 -5.22 -0.84
C ASP A 399 13.63 -5.10 -2.11
N THR A 400 14.31 -6.19 -2.48
CA THR A 400 15.25 -6.25 -3.61
C THR A 400 14.60 -5.87 -4.93
N ASN A 401 13.34 -6.27 -5.16
CA ASN A 401 12.65 -5.96 -6.41
C ASN A 401 12.55 -4.45 -6.66
N ILE A 402 12.36 -3.65 -5.62
CA ILE A 402 12.29 -2.18 -5.73
C ILE A 402 13.66 -1.59 -6.08
N LEU A 403 14.72 -2.13 -5.49
CA LEU A 403 16.10 -1.71 -5.79
C LEU A 403 16.48 -2.04 -7.23
N ILE A 404 16.07 -3.21 -7.72
CA ILE A 404 16.27 -3.63 -9.12
C ILE A 404 15.47 -2.73 -10.07
N ASP A 405 14.19 -2.46 -9.77
CA ASP A 405 13.38 -1.53 -10.57
C ASP A 405 14.04 -0.14 -10.66
N ALA A 406 14.53 0.37 -9.52
CA ALA A 406 15.21 1.65 -9.47
C ALA A 406 16.52 1.69 -10.26
N LEU A 407 17.33 0.62 -10.19
CA LEU A 407 18.56 0.50 -10.96
C LEU A 407 18.27 0.40 -12.46
N LYS A 408 17.28 -0.41 -12.86
CA LYS A 408 16.89 -0.56 -14.26
C LYS A 408 16.48 0.77 -14.87
N ASP A 409 15.68 1.55 -14.14
CA ASP A 409 15.27 2.88 -14.58
C ASP A 409 16.46 3.84 -14.70
N ASP A 410 17.37 3.83 -13.72
CA ASP A 410 18.60 4.62 -13.76
C ASP A 410 19.50 4.22 -14.94
N LEU A 411 19.62 2.94 -15.31
CA LEU A 411 20.44 2.49 -16.43
C LEU A 411 19.80 2.78 -17.80
N LEU A 412 18.49 2.56 -17.95
CA LEU A 412 17.77 2.91 -19.19
C LEU A 412 17.88 4.39 -19.50
N ARG A 413 17.89 5.23 -18.46
CA ARG A 413 18.15 6.66 -18.62
C ARG A 413 19.49 6.91 -19.29
N GLU A 414 20.54 6.25 -18.84
CA GLU A 414 21.91 6.53 -19.29
C GLU A 414 22.16 6.00 -20.70
N LEU A 415 21.45 4.95 -21.09
CA LEU A 415 21.42 4.42 -22.46
C LEU A 415 20.62 5.31 -23.42
N SER A 416 19.76 6.20 -22.90
CA SER A 416 18.98 7.12 -23.74
C SER A 416 19.85 8.31 -24.22
N PRO A 417 19.83 8.69 -25.51
CA PRO A 417 20.74 9.71 -26.09
C PRO A 417 20.66 11.09 -25.43
N ASP A 418 19.58 11.36 -24.71
CA ASP A 418 19.31 12.63 -24.06
C ASP A 418 19.04 12.50 -22.56
N SER A 419 19.26 11.32 -21.97
CA SER A 419 19.13 11.07 -20.54
C SER A 419 17.73 11.31 -19.95
N LEU A 420 16.67 11.18 -20.77
CA LEU A 420 15.27 11.39 -20.35
C LEU A 420 14.49 10.08 -20.14
N GLY A 421 15.01 8.92 -20.55
CA GLY A 421 14.42 7.60 -20.32
C GLY A 421 13.20 7.27 -21.20
N SER A 422 12.43 6.24 -20.81
CA SER A 422 11.26 5.73 -21.56
C SER A 422 9.97 6.51 -21.30
N PHE A 423 9.06 6.59 -22.29
CA PHE A 423 7.68 7.04 -22.06
C PHE A 423 6.79 5.96 -21.40
N ALA A 424 7.24 4.71 -21.34
CA ALA A 424 6.54 3.66 -20.62
C ALA A 424 6.60 3.94 -19.11
N TRP A 425 5.58 4.63 -18.60
CA TRP A 425 5.40 4.81 -17.17
C TRP A 425 4.63 3.63 -16.59
N THR A 426 5.36 2.74 -15.93
CA THR A 426 4.78 1.58 -15.26
C THR A 426 4.45 1.93 -13.80
N MET A 427 3.53 1.18 -13.20
CA MET A 427 3.24 1.30 -11.77
C MET A 427 4.49 1.00 -10.92
N GLN A 428 5.34 0.10 -11.41
CA GLN A 428 6.66 -0.20 -10.85
C GLN A 428 7.51 1.06 -10.72
N ARG A 429 7.67 1.76 -11.83
CA ARG A 429 8.45 3.00 -11.93
C ARG A 429 7.90 4.07 -10.98
N ALA A 430 6.59 4.30 -11.02
CA ALA A 430 5.92 5.29 -10.19
C ALA A 430 6.18 5.08 -8.68
N PHE A 431 6.16 3.82 -8.23
CA PHE A 431 6.30 3.46 -6.83
C PHE A 431 7.69 3.80 -6.26
N HIS A 432 8.77 3.34 -6.90
CA HIS A 432 10.13 3.61 -6.40
C HIS A 432 10.51 5.10 -6.53
N TRP A 433 9.97 5.81 -7.54
CA TRP A 433 10.12 7.26 -7.67
C TRP A 433 9.49 8.01 -6.50
N LYS A 434 8.25 7.67 -6.14
CA LYS A 434 7.59 8.31 -5.00
C LYS A 434 8.32 8.02 -3.70
N LEU A 435 8.79 6.79 -3.50
CA LEU A 435 9.56 6.42 -2.32
C LEU A 435 10.84 7.29 -2.22
N ARG A 436 11.55 7.48 -3.34
CA ARG A 436 12.71 8.37 -3.44
C ARG A 436 12.36 9.84 -3.16
N SER A 437 11.25 10.35 -3.70
CA SER A 437 10.79 11.73 -3.45
C SER A 437 10.45 11.96 -1.99
N LEU A 438 9.69 11.06 -1.37
CA LEU A 438 9.32 11.17 0.04
C LEU A 438 10.53 11.10 0.98
N ALA A 439 11.54 10.30 0.63
CA ALA A 439 12.80 10.25 1.37
C ALA A 439 13.60 11.55 1.23
N LYS A 440 13.66 12.13 0.02
CA LYS A 440 14.30 13.45 -0.23
C LYS A 440 13.58 14.59 0.51
N GLU A 441 12.25 14.50 0.64
CA GLU A 441 11.42 15.45 1.39
C GLU A 441 11.47 15.24 2.91
N ASP A 442 12.27 14.29 3.39
CA ASP A 442 12.43 13.95 4.82
C ASP A 442 11.13 13.46 5.48
N ARG A 443 10.24 12.84 4.69
CA ARG A 443 8.91 12.39 5.13
C ARG A 443 8.84 10.92 5.49
N VAL A 444 9.73 10.11 4.91
CA VAL A 444 9.88 8.69 5.21
C VAL A 444 11.37 8.40 5.44
N LEU A 445 11.64 7.47 6.34
CA LEU A 445 12.96 6.88 6.52
C LEU A 445 13.02 5.60 5.70
N LEU A 446 14.15 5.31 5.07
CA LEU A 446 14.39 4.15 4.22
C LEU A 446 15.57 3.34 4.77
N SER A 447 15.40 2.02 4.80
CA SER A 447 16.47 1.09 5.12
C SER A 447 16.41 -0.13 4.23
N ILE A 448 17.58 -0.66 3.89
CA ILE A 448 17.70 -1.89 3.11
C ILE A 448 18.04 -3.04 4.08
N PRO A 449 17.14 -4.03 4.27
CA PRO A 449 17.44 -5.21 5.06
C PRO A 449 18.67 -5.97 4.54
N ARG A 450 19.40 -6.65 5.43
CA ARG A 450 20.62 -7.40 5.06
C ARG A 450 20.36 -8.45 3.98
N ALA A 451 19.24 -9.17 4.08
CA ALA A 451 18.84 -10.15 3.07
C ALA A 451 18.64 -9.49 1.69
N ALA A 452 17.85 -8.42 1.64
CA ALA A 452 17.60 -7.67 0.41
C ALA A 452 18.88 -7.05 -0.18
N MET A 453 19.78 -6.54 0.69
CA MET A 453 21.09 -6.02 0.27
C MET A 453 21.96 -7.12 -0.35
N GLY A 454 22.04 -8.29 0.30
CA GLY A 454 22.82 -9.42 -0.21
C GLY A 454 22.30 -9.91 -1.57
N GLU A 455 20.99 -10.04 -1.72
CA GLU A 455 20.34 -10.43 -2.97
C GLU A 455 20.53 -9.38 -4.08
N PHE A 456 20.38 -8.09 -3.74
CA PHE A 456 20.63 -6.98 -4.66
C PHE A 456 22.07 -6.99 -5.16
N MET A 457 23.05 -7.07 -4.25
CA MET A 457 24.46 -7.13 -4.60
C MET A 457 24.80 -8.37 -5.45
N ASN A 458 24.10 -9.49 -5.26
CA ASN A 458 24.25 -10.68 -6.09
C ASN A 458 23.72 -10.51 -7.51
N ARG A 459 22.57 -9.83 -7.68
CA ARG A 459 21.97 -9.57 -9.00
C ARG A 459 22.67 -8.48 -9.80
N VAL A 460 23.50 -7.65 -9.15
CA VAL A 460 24.20 -6.52 -9.79
C VAL A 460 25.72 -6.71 -9.89
N LYS A 461 26.18 -7.97 -9.81
CA LYS A 461 27.60 -8.34 -9.81
C LYS A 461 28.37 -7.93 -11.06
N SER A 462 27.75 -8.02 -12.24
CA SER A 462 28.39 -7.70 -13.51
C SER A 462 27.39 -7.13 -14.51
N PRO A 463 27.84 -6.30 -15.48
CA PRO A 463 26.98 -5.75 -16.52
C PRO A 463 26.21 -6.81 -17.31
N ASP A 464 26.80 -7.97 -17.60
CA ASP A 464 26.09 -9.06 -18.30
C ASP A 464 24.90 -9.59 -17.51
N ILE A 465 25.06 -9.83 -16.20
CA ILE A 465 23.95 -10.30 -15.34
C ILE A 465 22.86 -9.23 -15.25
N VAL A 466 23.24 -7.95 -15.19
CA VAL A 466 22.26 -6.85 -15.15
C VAL A 466 21.52 -6.71 -16.48
N LEU A 467 22.18 -6.95 -17.62
CA LEU A 467 21.54 -6.93 -18.93
C LEU A 467 20.43 -8.00 -19.01
N ASP A 468 20.65 -9.18 -18.43
CA ASP A 468 19.64 -10.25 -18.39
C ASP A 468 18.38 -9.84 -17.61
N LEU A 469 18.44 -8.85 -16.71
CA LEU A 469 17.25 -8.32 -16.00
C LEU A 469 16.28 -7.55 -16.93
N PHE A 470 16.67 -7.28 -18.18
CA PHE A 470 15.88 -6.55 -19.17
C PHE A 470 15.14 -7.46 -20.17
N GLU A 471 14.73 -8.67 -19.78
CA GLU A 471 14.12 -9.70 -20.67
C GLU A 471 13.01 -9.22 -21.62
N ASN A 472 12.27 -8.16 -21.27
CA ASN A 472 11.17 -7.59 -22.06
C ASN A 472 11.47 -6.20 -22.64
N VAL A 473 12.72 -5.76 -22.63
CA VAL A 473 13.16 -4.47 -23.16
C VAL A 473 14.28 -4.73 -24.16
N TYR A 474 14.09 -4.26 -25.39
CA TYR A 474 15.15 -4.35 -26.38
C TYR A 474 16.27 -3.36 -26.05
N ILE A 475 17.46 -3.86 -25.79
CA ILE A 475 18.67 -3.05 -25.58
C ILE A 475 19.71 -3.49 -26.62
N GLU A 476 20.23 -2.54 -27.39
CA GLU A 476 21.30 -2.83 -28.35
C GLU A 476 22.60 -3.13 -27.60
N ARG A 477 23.19 -4.31 -27.83
CA ARG A 477 24.36 -4.76 -27.06
C ARG A 477 25.59 -3.88 -27.25
N SER A 478 25.79 -3.33 -28.44
CA SER A 478 26.84 -2.34 -28.73
C SER A 478 26.72 -1.10 -27.84
N SER A 479 25.51 -0.53 -27.74
CA SER A 479 25.21 0.64 -26.90
C SER A 479 25.37 0.32 -25.41
N TRP A 480 24.98 -0.89 -24.99
CA TRP A 480 25.17 -1.38 -23.63
C TRP A 480 26.66 -1.46 -23.25
N ASP A 481 27.45 -2.15 -24.06
CA ASP A 481 28.87 -2.38 -23.81
C ASP A 481 29.68 -1.07 -23.82
N GLU A 482 29.25 -0.08 -24.62
CA GLU A 482 29.87 1.25 -24.66
C GLU A 482 29.54 2.10 -23.42
N THR A 483 28.31 1.99 -22.88
CA THR A 483 27.81 2.88 -21.83
C THR A 483 27.97 2.28 -20.43
N VAL A 484 27.66 0.99 -20.25
CA VAL A 484 27.55 0.33 -18.94
C VAL A 484 28.81 -0.47 -18.64
N SER A 485 29.89 0.25 -18.30
CA SER A 485 31.11 -0.37 -17.76
C SER A 485 30.92 -0.88 -16.33
N GLU A 486 31.76 -1.82 -15.88
CA GLU A 486 31.75 -2.30 -14.47
C GLU A 486 31.86 -1.16 -13.46
N LYS A 487 32.74 -0.18 -13.73
CA LYS A 487 32.94 0.99 -12.86
C LYS A 487 31.68 1.84 -12.79
N PHE A 488 31.07 2.11 -13.95
CA PHE A 488 29.84 2.89 -14.02
C PHE A 488 28.69 2.21 -13.28
N LEU A 489 28.54 0.90 -13.46
CA LEU A 489 27.55 0.10 -12.75
C LEU A 489 27.75 0.21 -11.22
N GLN A 490 28.99 0.09 -10.72
CA GLN A 490 29.29 0.25 -9.30
C GLN A 490 28.94 1.64 -8.75
N GLU A 491 29.19 2.71 -9.52
CA GLU A 491 28.79 4.08 -9.15
C GLU A 491 27.27 4.22 -9.04
N ARG A 492 26.52 3.64 -9.99
CA ARG A 492 25.05 3.64 -9.96
C ARG A 492 24.49 2.82 -8.80
N VAL A 493 25.01 1.62 -8.58
CA VAL A 493 24.64 0.77 -7.43
C VAL A 493 24.88 1.49 -6.11
N SER A 494 26.04 2.14 -5.94
CA SER A 494 26.35 2.92 -4.73
C SER A 494 25.39 4.09 -4.52
N SER A 495 25.00 4.76 -5.62
CA SER A 495 24.00 5.84 -5.56
C SER A 495 22.63 5.33 -5.10
N ILE A 496 22.16 4.21 -5.65
CA ILE A 496 20.89 3.57 -5.24
C ILE A 496 20.93 3.21 -3.75
N ILE A 497 22.00 2.56 -3.28
CA ILE A 497 22.15 2.20 -1.86
C ILE A 497 22.08 3.44 -0.97
N SER A 498 22.79 4.52 -1.32
CA SER A 498 22.78 5.76 -0.55
C SER A 498 21.40 6.43 -0.50
N ILE A 499 20.56 6.26 -1.52
CA ILE A 499 19.22 6.85 -1.58
C ILE A 499 18.23 6.05 -0.74
N PHE A 500 18.27 4.72 -0.85
CA PHE A 500 17.31 3.82 -0.20
C PHE A 500 17.74 3.34 1.19
N ASN A 501 18.90 3.79 1.69
CA ASN A 501 19.38 3.50 3.02
C ASN A 501 19.82 4.79 3.73
N ASN A 502 18.84 5.57 4.19
CA ASN A 502 19.06 6.86 4.86
C ASN A 502 18.80 6.82 6.38
N TRP A 503 18.53 5.62 6.91
CA TRP A 503 18.36 5.37 8.33
C TRP A 503 19.49 4.50 8.84
N ASP A 504 20.35 5.11 9.65
CA ASP A 504 21.38 4.43 10.43
C ASP A 504 20.70 3.92 11.70
N GLY A 505 20.22 2.68 11.67
CA GLY A 505 19.50 2.10 12.81
C GLY A 505 20.30 2.10 14.11
N ASP A 506 19.60 1.87 15.22
CA ASP A 506 20.26 1.48 16.47
C ASP A 506 20.94 0.09 16.27
N ASP A 507 21.98 -0.25 17.05
CA ASP A 507 22.61 -1.59 17.02
C ASP A 507 21.63 -2.68 17.51
N LEU A 508 20.70 -3.07 16.64
CA LEU A 508 19.63 -4.05 16.90
C LEU A 508 20.15 -5.49 17.01
N GLU A 509 21.45 -5.73 16.82
CA GLU A 509 22.09 -7.04 17.02
C GLU A 509 22.01 -7.54 18.47
N SER A 510 21.72 -6.65 19.43
CA SER A 510 21.67 -6.96 20.86
C SER A 510 20.26 -7.21 21.42
N ALA A 511 19.20 -7.02 20.60
CA ALA A 511 17.81 -7.26 20.99
C ALA A 511 17.34 -8.63 20.48
N SER A 512 17.87 -9.70 21.05
CA SER A 512 17.40 -11.07 20.80
C SER A 512 16.08 -11.35 21.55
N ASN A 513 14.99 -10.67 21.16
CA ASN A 513 13.68 -11.26 21.39
C ASN A 513 13.49 -12.27 20.24
N GLU A 514 13.47 -13.56 20.55
CA GLU A 514 13.10 -14.59 19.57
C GLU A 514 11.69 -14.26 19.07
N ILE A 515 11.60 -13.70 17.87
CA ILE A 515 10.32 -13.51 17.19
C ILE A 515 9.86 -14.88 16.74
N ASP A 516 8.69 -15.30 17.21
CA ASP A 516 8.10 -16.58 16.84
C ASP A 516 7.46 -16.54 15.44
N LEU A 517 8.31 -16.36 14.43
CA LEU A 517 7.89 -16.34 13.04
C LEU A 517 7.44 -17.74 12.57
N GLU A 518 8.02 -18.81 13.11
CA GLU A 518 7.67 -20.18 12.70
C GLU A 518 6.22 -20.54 13.06
N VAL A 519 5.75 -20.16 14.26
CA VAL A 519 4.34 -20.35 14.63
C VAL A 519 3.43 -19.51 13.75
N PHE A 520 3.79 -18.25 13.48
CA PHE A 520 3.04 -17.41 12.55
C PHE A 520 2.90 -18.06 11.17
N LEU A 521 4.02 -18.53 10.60
CA LEU A 521 4.04 -19.16 9.29
C LEU A 521 3.20 -20.44 9.27
N THR A 522 3.30 -21.26 10.32
CA THR A 522 2.52 -22.48 10.49
C THR A 522 1.01 -22.18 10.59
N ASN A 523 0.63 -21.12 11.30
CA ASN A 523 -0.78 -20.69 11.41
C ASN A 523 -1.37 -20.23 10.06
N HIS A 524 -0.53 -19.76 9.15
CA HIS A 524 -0.92 -19.27 7.82
C HIS A 524 -0.53 -20.24 6.68
N ARG A 525 -0.25 -21.50 7.01
CA ARG A 525 0.21 -22.56 6.09
C ARG A 525 -0.62 -22.67 4.80
N ASP A 526 -1.95 -22.60 4.90
CA ASP A 526 -2.82 -22.74 3.73
C ASP A 526 -2.63 -21.62 2.69
N ILE A 527 -2.26 -20.41 3.13
CA ILE A 527 -1.95 -19.29 2.24
C ILE A 527 -0.63 -19.55 1.53
N PHE A 528 0.41 -19.94 2.28
CA PHE A 528 1.73 -20.19 1.69
C PHE A 528 1.72 -21.38 0.73
N ARG A 529 0.87 -22.40 0.97
CA ARG A 529 0.65 -23.48 -0.01
C ARG A 529 0.10 -22.95 -1.35
N VAL A 530 -0.82 -21.99 -1.31
CA VAL A 530 -1.37 -21.35 -2.51
C VAL A 530 -0.30 -20.52 -3.22
N VAL A 531 0.48 -19.73 -2.46
CA VAL A 531 1.56 -18.92 -3.05
C VAL A 531 2.62 -19.81 -3.69
N ASP A 532 3.05 -20.86 -3.00
CA ASP A 532 4.01 -21.83 -3.53
C ASP A 532 3.50 -22.48 -4.82
N GLN A 533 2.28 -23.01 -4.83
CA GLN A 533 1.68 -23.58 -6.03
C GLN A 533 1.71 -22.59 -7.21
N HIS A 534 1.31 -21.34 -6.98
CA HIS A 534 1.32 -20.31 -8.01
C HIS A 534 2.72 -20.00 -8.54
N LYS A 535 3.71 -19.83 -7.65
CA LYS A 535 5.11 -19.61 -8.03
C LYS A 535 5.64 -20.79 -8.88
N ARG A 536 5.23 -22.03 -8.59
CA ARG A 536 5.60 -23.24 -9.36
C ARG A 536 4.94 -23.35 -10.73
N GLU A 537 3.72 -22.84 -10.88
CA GLU A 537 3.00 -22.87 -12.16
C GLU A 537 3.50 -21.80 -13.15
N HIS A 538 4.06 -20.70 -12.64
CA HIS A 538 4.39 -19.51 -13.45
C HIS A 538 5.88 -19.22 -13.60
N LYS A 539 6.76 -19.87 -12.84
CA LYS A 539 8.22 -19.73 -12.98
C LYS A 539 8.87 -21.05 -13.40
N GLU A 540 9.74 -21.00 -14.40
CA GLU A 540 10.56 -22.15 -14.81
C GLU A 540 11.58 -22.53 -13.72
N ASP A 541 12.05 -21.54 -12.94
CA ASP A 541 12.94 -21.74 -11.79
C ASP A 541 12.21 -21.35 -10.49
N ILE A 542 12.07 -22.31 -9.58
CA ILE A 542 11.32 -22.16 -8.34
C ILE A 542 12.32 -21.84 -7.24
N PRO A 543 12.25 -20.66 -6.61
CA PRO A 543 13.11 -20.34 -5.49
C PRO A 543 12.95 -21.33 -4.35
N ALA A 544 14.04 -21.65 -3.65
CA ALA A 544 14.03 -22.58 -2.54
C ALA A 544 13.17 -22.05 -1.38
N ARG A 545 12.01 -22.69 -1.16
CA ARG A 545 11.13 -22.41 -0.02
C ARG A 545 11.73 -22.89 1.30
N THR A 546 11.46 -22.17 2.38
CA THR A 546 11.85 -22.61 3.72
C THR A 546 11.06 -23.86 4.11
N GLU A 547 11.71 -24.82 4.78
CA GLU A 547 11.09 -26.04 5.29
C GLU A 547 10.77 -25.90 6.78
N ILE A 548 9.50 -25.99 7.15
CA ILE A 548 9.06 -26.01 8.57
C ILE A 548 8.21 -27.27 8.77
N GLY A 549 8.55 -28.07 9.77
CA GLY A 549 7.82 -29.30 10.10
C GLY A 549 7.76 -30.33 8.96
N GLY A 550 8.74 -30.34 8.04
CA GLY A 550 8.78 -31.25 6.89
C GLY A 550 8.09 -30.74 5.61
N GLU A 551 7.61 -29.48 5.61
CA GLU A 551 6.92 -28.89 4.45
C GLU A 551 7.69 -27.69 3.89
N SER A 552 8.09 -27.77 2.61
CA SER A 552 8.83 -26.72 1.89
C SER A 552 7.88 -25.87 1.04
N ILE A 553 7.02 -25.09 1.70
CA ILE A 553 6.01 -24.20 1.08
C ILE A 553 6.10 -22.75 1.58
N TYR A 554 6.88 -22.51 2.63
CA TYR A 554 6.95 -21.20 3.30
C TYR A 554 7.81 -20.22 2.50
N PRO A 555 7.75 -18.90 2.81
CA PRO A 555 8.54 -17.89 2.12
C PRO A 555 10.03 -18.24 2.04
N GLU A 556 10.71 -17.60 1.11
CA GLU A 556 12.15 -17.80 0.95
C GLU A 556 12.88 -17.32 2.22
N LYS A 557 14.07 -17.88 2.49
CA LYS A 557 14.83 -17.51 3.68
C LYS A 557 15.07 -15.99 3.76
N GLY A 558 15.30 -15.35 2.61
CA GLY A 558 15.44 -13.89 2.52
C GLY A 558 14.18 -13.15 2.96
N ASP A 559 12.99 -13.59 2.54
CA ASP A 559 11.71 -13.00 2.94
C ASP A 559 11.48 -13.14 4.45
N CYS A 560 11.75 -14.33 4.99
CA CYS A 560 11.66 -14.58 6.43
C CYS A 560 12.60 -13.67 7.24
N ASP A 561 13.81 -13.42 6.74
CA ASP A 561 14.78 -12.53 7.38
C ASP A 561 14.33 -11.06 7.34
N ILE A 562 13.65 -10.63 6.25
CA ILE A 562 13.02 -9.30 6.15
C ILE A 562 11.85 -9.18 7.14
N MET A 563 10.96 -10.17 7.21
CA MET A 563 9.84 -10.20 8.17
C MET A 563 10.35 -10.12 9.61
N THR A 564 11.39 -10.89 9.93
CA THR A 564 12.04 -10.89 11.25
C THR A 564 12.61 -9.51 11.55
N SER A 565 13.38 -8.93 10.62
CA SER A 565 13.96 -7.59 10.79
C SER A 565 12.89 -6.52 11.04
N ALA A 566 11.79 -6.56 10.29
CA ALA A 566 10.67 -5.63 10.46
C ALA A 566 10.02 -5.76 11.85
N ALA A 567 9.82 -7.00 12.31
CA ALA A 567 9.27 -7.29 13.62
C ALA A 567 10.20 -6.84 14.76
N ILE A 568 11.53 -7.04 14.65
CA ILE A 568 12.50 -6.55 15.66
C ILE A 568 12.40 -5.04 15.80
N ILE A 569 12.35 -4.32 14.68
CA ILE A 569 12.26 -2.86 14.68
C ILE A 569 10.91 -2.40 15.22
N ALA A 570 9.82 -3.11 14.92
CA ALA A 570 8.51 -2.78 15.43
C ALA A 570 8.42 -2.95 16.96
N ASP A 571 9.09 -3.95 17.53
CA ASP A 571 9.19 -4.16 18.98
C ASP A 571 10.22 -3.23 19.65
N SER A 572 11.10 -2.60 18.88
CA SER A 572 12.14 -1.70 19.39
C SER A 572 11.59 -0.36 19.89
N PHE A 573 12.47 0.42 20.52
CA PHE A 573 12.19 1.78 21.01
C PHE A 573 12.83 2.88 20.15
N SER A 574 13.24 2.59 18.91
CA SER A 574 14.05 3.49 18.07
C SER A 574 13.52 4.91 17.98
N ILE A 575 14.40 5.89 18.15
CA ILE A 575 14.03 7.31 18.26
C ILE A 575 13.57 7.85 16.90
N GLY A 576 12.50 8.65 16.90
CA GLY A 576 12.00 9.33 15.69
C GLY A 576 11.16 8.44 14.74
N VAL A 577 11.15 7.13 14.96
CA VAL A 577 10.33 6.17 14.19
C VAL A 577 8.93 6.04 14.81
N GLY A 578 7.91 6.27 13.98
CA GLY A 578 6.49 6.20 14.37
C GLY A 578 5.77 4.93 13.92
N SER A 579 6.27 4.28 12.88
CA SER A 579 5.77 3.00 12.38
C SER A 579 6.82 2.34 11.49
N VAL A 580 6.70 1.03 11.28
CA VAL A 580 7.53 0.25 10.36
C VAL A 580 6.64 -0.32 9.27
N ALA A 581 7.14 -0.34 8.04
CA ALA A 581 6.51 -1.07 6.96
C ALA A 581 7.53 -1.68 6.00
N VAL A 582 7.18 -2.79 5.35
CA VAL A 582 7.97 -3.40 4.29
C VAL A 582 7.39 -2.99 2.94
N ALA A 583 8.19 -2.33 2.11
CA ALA A 583 7.85 -2.06 0.73
C ALA A 583 8.19 -3.30 -0.11
N THR A 584 7.17 -3.99 -0.59
CA THR A 584 7.31 -5.19 -1.42
C THR A 584 6.04 -5.44 -2.22
N ARG A 585 6.20 -6.08 -3.38
CA ARG A 585 5.09 -6.59 -4.17
C ARG A 585 4.89 -8.10 -4.06
N ASP A 586 5.71 -8.79 -3.28
CA ASP A 586 5.61 -10.25 -3.17
C ASP A 586 4.32 -10.65 -2.43
N SER A 587 3.61 -11.57 -3.07
CA SER A 587 2.50 -12.36 -2.54
C SER A 587 2.74 -12.92 -1.12
N ASP A 588 3.98 -13.35 -0.82
CA ASP A 588 4.38 -13.89 0.49
C ASP A 588 4.17 -12.87 1.62
N PHE A 589 4.20 -11.57 1.32
CA PHE A 589 3.86 -10.50 2.27
C PHE A 589 2.43 -9.98 2.08
N LYS A 590 2.00 -9.73 0.83
CA LYS A 590 0.74 -9.02 0.56
C LYS A 590 -0.48 -9.76 1.05
N LEU A 591 -0.52 -11.09 0.90
CA LEU A 591 -1.66 -11.91 1.29
C LEU A 591 -1.83 -11.98 2.81
N VAL A 592 -0.73 -11.91 3.57
CA VAL A 592 -0.73 -11.94 5.05
C VAL A 592 -0.48 -10.59 5.71
N SER A 593 -0.46 -9.50 4.93
CA SER A 593 -0.11 -8.14 5.36
C SER A 593 -0.80 -7.65 6.64
N ARG A 594 -2.08 -8.00 6.85
CA ARG A 594 -2.82 -7.59 8.07
C ARG A 594 -2.50 -8.47 9.27
N ALA A 595 -2.22 -9.74 9.05
CA ALA A 595 -1.78 -10.63 10.12
C ALA A 595 -0.39 -10.21 10.62
N LEU A 596 0.54 -9.89 9.72
CA LEU A 596 1.85 -9.32 10.06
C LEU A 596 1.71 -8.03 10.89
N GLU A 597 0.80 -7.15 10.50
CA GLU A 597 0.56 -5.89 11.21
C GLU A 597 -0.06 -6.09 12.60
N GLU A 598 -1.02 -7.00 12.75
CA GLU A 598 -1.65 -7.26 14.05
C GLU A 598 -0.72 -8.02 15.02
N GLU A 599 0.08 -8.95 14.51
CA GLU A 599 0.92 -9.84 15.33
C GLU A 599 2.29 -9.20 15.65
N PHE A 600 2.93 -8.60 14.64
CA PHE A 600 4.28 -8.05 14.77
C PHE A 600 4.33 -6.53 14.73
N GLY A 601 3.24 -5.84 14.37
CA GLY A 601 3.17 -4.37 14.43
C GLY A 601 3.79 -3.62 13.27
N PHE A 602 4.13 -4.29 12.16
CA PHE A 602 4.64 -3.66 10.94
C PHE A 602 3.68 -3.83 9.75
N GLY A 603 3.60 -2.81 8.89
CA GLY A 603 2.74 -2.83 7.70
C GLY A 603 3.44 -3.39 6.46
N VAL A 604 2.67 -3.59 5.39
CA VAL A 604 3.18 -3.92 4.05
C VAL A 604 2.68 -2.86 3.06
N ILE A 605 3.56 -2.38 2.19
CA ILE A 605 3.28 -1.39 1.15
C ILE A 605 3.63 -1.98 -0.22
N GLY A 606 2.63 -2.23 -1.05
CA GLY A 606 2.81 -2.71 -2.42
C GLY A 606 2.42 -1.71 -3.50
N ASP A 607 1.79 -0.60 -3.12
CA ASP A 607 1.25 0.41 -4.02
C ASP A 607 1.38 1.84 -3.46
N LEU A 608 1.17 2.81 -4.35
CA LEU A 608 1.32 4.22 -4.03
C LEU A 608 0.25 4.77 -3.09
N GLN A 609 -0.95 4.18 -3.09
CA GLN A 609 -2.02 4.61 -2.20
C GLN A 609 -1.67 4.24 -0.75
N GLN A 610 -1.15 3.04 -0.52
CA GLN A 610 -0.64 2.59 0.77
C GLN A 610 0.55 3.46 1.22
N LEU A 611 1.47 3.79 0.30
CA LEU A 611 2.61 4.66 0.60
C LEU A 611 2.16 6.07 1.00
N ASN A 612 1.18 6.64 0.30
CA ASN A 612 0.62 7.95 0.64
C ASN A 612 -0.14 7.91 1.98
N LYS A 613 -0.92 6.86 2.26
CA LYS A 613 -1.57 6.71 3.57
C LYS A 613 -0.54 6.66 4.71
N LEU A 614 0.61 6.01 4.48
CA LEU A 614 1.68 5.93 5.47
C LEU A 614 2.41 7.28 5.65
N ALA A 615 2.75 7.96 4.55
CA ALA A 615 3.56 9.18 4.58
C ALA A 615 2.77 10.45 4.95
N TYR A 616 1.43 10.40 4.87
CA TYR A 616 0.52 11.52 5.13
C TYR A 616 -0.47 11.18 6.26
N LEU A 617 -0.06 10.36 7.24
CA LEU A 617 -0.86 10.08 8.45
C LEU A 617 -1.33 11.43 9.05
N ASP A 618 -2.62 11.71 8.84
CA ASP A 618 -3.37 12.94 9.12
C ASP A 618 -3.02 14.19 8.27
N SER A 619 -3.75 14.36 7.17
CA SER A 619 -4.30 15.68 6.75
C SER A 619 -5.69 15.84 7.34
#